data_AF-A0A246Q0C7-F1
#
_entry.id   AF-A0A246Q0C7-F1
#
_cell.length_a   1.000
_cell.length_b   1.000
_cell.length_c   1.000
_cell.angle_alpha   90.00
_cell.angle_beta   90.00
_cell.angle_gamma   90.00
#
_symmetry.space_group_name_H-M   'P 1'
#
loop_
_entity.id
_entity.type
_entity.pdbx_description
1 polymer ?
#
loop_
_entity_poly.entity_id
_entity_poly.type
_entity_poly.pdbx_seq_one_letter_code
_entity_poly.pdbx_strand_id
1 'polypeptide(L)'
;MDTRALLEGFLDASALGIRATWFVYPILLVIGIAAEFSRGKNALGSTGFRSFFTALSIVLILFALVWEVLCFYESQAYDRQYFYGVIEIGLYMLPTVVFAILQIVLHYWRAGRQGAPG
;
A
#
# COMPACT_ATOMS: atom_id res chain seq x y z
N MET A 1 -8.71 16.12 -24.34
CA MET A 1 -7.32 15.73 -24.62
C MET A 1 -7.31 14.37 -25.29
N ASP A 2 -6.35 14.08 -26.17
CA ASP A 2 -6.31 12.80 -26.89
C ASP A 2 -5.89 11.69 -25.92
N THR A 3 -6.67 10.60 -25.79
CA THR A 3 -6.43 9.49 -24.85
C THR A 3 -5.02 8.90 -25.00
N ARG A 4 -4.44 9.02 -26.20
CA ARG A 4 -3.06 8.69 -26.53
C ARG A 4 -2.03 9.50 -25.74
N ALA A 5 -2.24 10.80 -25.54
CA ALA A 5 -1.32 11.66 -24.79
C ALA A 5 -1.34 11.35 -23.29
N LEU A 6 -2.51 10.96 -22.75
CA LEU A 6 -2.64 10.43 -21.39
C LEU A 6 -1.90 9.10 -21.22
N LEU A 7 -2.04 8.18 -22.19
CA LEU A 7 -1.33 6.90 -22.23
C LEU A 7 0.18 7.06 -22.45
N GLU A 8 0.62 8.00 -23.28
CA GLU A 8 2.04 8.29 -23.54
C GLU A 8 2.70 8.94 -22.32
N GLY A 9 2.02 9.89 -21.64
CA GLY A 9 2.47 10.40 -20.35
C GLY A 9 2.48 9.34 -19.25
N PHE A 10 1.54 8.38 -19.32
CA PHE A 10 1.55 7.21 -18.45
C PHE A 10 2.68 6.24 -18.77
N LEU A 11 2.99 6.00 -20.05
CA LEU A 11 4.00 5.07 -20.54
C LEU A 11 5.41 5.66 -20.51
N ASP A 12 5.53 6.95 -20.21
CA ASP A 12 6.81 7.63 -20.09
C ASP A 12 7.72 6.93 -19.07
N ALA A 13 8.97 6.70 -19.48
CA ALA A 13 9.94 5.87 -18.74
C ALA A 13 10.28 6.46 -17.36
N SER A 14 10.04 7.75 -17.18
CA SER A 14 10.14 8.50 -15.92
C SER A 14 9.18 7.99 -14.83
N ALA A 15 8.01 7.48 -15.21
CA ALA A 15 6.98 6.97 -14.29
C ALA A 15 7.13 5.47 -13.98
N LEU A 16 8.14 4.79 -14.53
CA LEU A 16 8.32 3.34 -14.37
C LEU A 16 8.65 2.97 -12.91
N GLY A 17 9.41 3.82 -12.21
CA GLY A 17 9.69 3.67 -10.79
C GLY A 17 8.43 3.74 -9.92
N ILE A 18 7.51 4.66 -10.23
CA ILE A 18 6.23 4.80 -9.51
C ILE A 18 5.32 3.61 -9.78
N ARG A 19 5.26 3.11 -11.02
CA ARG A 19 4.44 1.94 -11.35
C ARG A 19 4.99 0.66 -10.74
N ALA A 20 6.31 0.53 -10.61
CA ALA A 20 6.93 -0.60 -9.93
C ALA A 20 6.48 -0.69 -8.46
N THR A 21 6.26 0.45 -7.77
CA THR A 21 5.84 0.42 -6.37
C THR A 21 4.45 -0.19 -6.17
N TRP A 22 3.55 -0.07 -7.15
CA TRP A 22 2.22 -0.69 -7.13
C TRP A 22 2.27 -2.22 -7.03
N PHE A 23 3.36 -2.84 -7.52
CA PHE A 23 3.58 -4.28 -7.40
C PHE A 23 4.47 -4.62 -6.20
N VAL A 24 5.48 -3.80 -5.91
CA VAL A 24 6.46 -4.05 -4.85
C VAL A 24 5.83 -3.94 -3.46
N TYR A 25 5.06 -2.89 -3.19
CA TYR A 25 4.45 -2.66 -1.87
C TYR A 25 3.52 -3.78 -1.41
N PRO A 26 2.56 -4.30 -2.22
CA PRO A 26 1.73 -5.41 -1.76
C PRO A 26 2.56 -6.69 -1.52
N ILE A 27 3.62 -6.95 -2.31
CA ILE A 27 4.52 -8.09 -2.07
C ILE A 27 5.25 -7.96 -0.72
N LEU A 28 5.78 -6.77 -0.41
CA LEU A 28 6.39 -6.50 0.88
C LEU A 28 5.41 -6.75 2.03
N LEU A 29 4.15 -6.33 1.89
CA LEU A 29 3.14 -6.53 2.91
C LEU A 29 2.78 -8.01 3.10
N VAL A 30 2.79 -8.83 2.04
CA VAL A 30 2.64 -10.29 2.16
C VAL A 30 3.76 -10.90 3.02
N ILE A 31 4.99 -10.41 2.89
CA ILE A 31 6.13 -10.83 3.74
C ILE A 31 5.86 -10.45 5.21
N GLY A 32 5.38 -9.23 5.46
CA GLY A 32 4.97 -8.79 6.80
C GLY A 32 3.90 -9.68 7.41
N ILE A 33 2.88 -10.03 6.62
CA ILE A 33 1.80 -10.92 7.04
C ILE A 33 2.35 -12.30 7.39
N ALA A 34 3.19 -12.88 6.53
CA ALA A 34 3.83 -14.16 6.78
C ALA A 34 4.69 -14.16 8.06
N ALA A 35 5.35 -13.04 8.37
CA ALA A 35 6.08 -12.86 9.63
C ALA A 35 5.18 -12.93 10.87
N GLU A 36 3.95 -12.38 10.82
CA GLU A 36 2.99 -12.54 11.91
C GLU A 36 2.51 -13.99 12.11
N PHE A 37 2.52 -14.82 11.06
CA PHE A 37 2.29 -16.26 11.16
C PHE A 37 3.50 -17.06 11.68
N SER A 38 4.69 -16.47 11.59
CA SER A 38 5.95 -17.10 12.02
C SER A 38 6.41 -16.66 13.41
N ARG A 39 5.56 -15.96 14.17
CA ARG A 39 5.87 -15.40 15.49
C ARG A 39 6.60 -16.39 16.40
N GLY A 40 7.80 -16.03 16.84
CA GLY A 40 8.63 -16.81 17.77
C GLY A 40 9.32 -18.05 17.19
N LYS A 41 9.18 -18.33 15.88
CA LYS A 41 9.71 -19.54 15.26
C LYS A 41 11.03 -19.32 14.49
N ASN A 42 11.24 -18.12 13.95
CA ASN A 42 12.38 -17.80 13.09
C ASN A 42 12.70 -16.29 13.11
N ALA A 43 13.75 -15.87 12.40
CA ALA A 43 14.16 -14.47 12.28
C ALA A 43 13.04 -13.55 11.73
N LEU A 44 12.24 -14.06 10.79
CA LEU A 44 11.07 -13.36 10.23
C LEU A 44 10.01 -13.10 11.31
N GLY A 45 9.79 -14.04 12.22
CA GLY A 45 8.86 -13.92 13.34
C GLY A 45 9.39 -13.09 14.53
N SER A 46 10.57 -12.49 14.42
CA SER A 46 11.14 -11.64 15.47
C SER A 46 10.27 -10.41 15.73
N THR A 47 10.33 -9.88 16.95
CA THR A 47 9.55 -8.68 17.32
C THR A 47 9.95 -7.47 16.49
N GLY A 48 11.25 -7.26 16.26
CA GLY A 48 11.75 -6.13 15.46
C GLY A 48 11.26 -6.16 14.02
N PHE A 49 11.34 -7.34 13.36
CA PHE A 49 10.87 -7.49 11.97
C PHE A 49 9.37 -7.22 11.86
N ARG A 50 8.58 -7.77 12.77
CA ARG A 50 7.12 -7.56 12.81
C ARG A 50 6.75 -6.09 13.03
N SER A 51 7.36 -5.44 14.01
CA SER A 51 7.13 -4.02 14.27
C SER A 51 7.55 -3.12 13.10
N PHE A 52 8.64 -3.46 12.39
CA PHE A 52 9.04 -2.77 11.17
C PHE A 52 7.95 -2.86 10.09
N PHE A 53 7.42 -4.05 9.80
CA PHE A 53 6.36 -4.20 8.79
C PHE A 53 5.04 -3.54 9.20
N THR A 54 4.73 -3.48 10.50
CA THR A 54 3.58 -2.70 10.99
C THR A 54 3.79 -1.20 10.78
N ALA A 55 4.98 -0.67 11.10
CA ALA A 55 5.30 0.74 10.85
C ALA A 55 5.27 1.07 9.35
N LEU A 56 5.84 0.19 8.51
CA LEU A 56 5.78 0.30 7.05
C LEU A 56 4.33 0.31 6.54
N SER A 57 3.46 -0.53 7.10
CA SER A 57 2.03 -0.57 6.74
C SER A 57 1.35 0.77 7.02
N ILE A 58 1.63 1.39 8.16
CA ILE A 58 1.10 2.72 8.51
C ILE A 58 1.59 3.77 7.51
N VAL A 59 2.88 3.77 7.19
CA VAL A 59 3.47 4.71 6.22
C VAL A 59 2.85 4.53 4.84
N LEU A 60 2.65 3.29 4.38
CA LEU A 60 2.05 3.01 3.08
C LEU A 60 0.57 3.44 2.99
N ILE A 61 -0.19 3.32 4.08
CA ILE A 61 -1.56 3.85 4.15
C ILE A 61 -1.55 5.38 4.06
N LEU A 62 -0.70 6.06 4.84
CA LEU A 62 -0.58 7.52 4.79
C LEU A 62 -0.15 8.00 3.40
N PHE A 63 0.81 7.30 2.78
CA PHE A 63 1.23 7.59 1.41
C PHE A 63 0.07 7.45 0.42
N ALA A 64 -0.69 6.35 0.48
CA ALA A 64 -1.85 6.14 -0.39
C ALA A 64 -2.91 7.24 -0.21
N LEU A 65 -3.19 7.67 1.03
CA LEU A 65 -4.12 8.75 1.30
C LEU A 65 -3.65 10.10 0.73
N VAL A 66 -2.38 10.46 0.97
CA VAL A 66 -1.81 11.71 0.45
C VAL A 66 -1.84 11.71 -1.08
N TRP A 67 -1.46 10.59 -1.70
CA TRP A 67 -1.49 10.42 -3.15
C TRP A 67 -2.91 10.62 -3.71
N GLU A 68 -3.91 9.95 -3.13
CA GLU A 68 -5.30 10.06 -3.56
C GLU A 68 -5.83 11.49 -3.44
N VAL A 69 -5.50 12.20 -2.35
CA VAL A 69 -5.88 13.61 -2.15
C VAL A 69 -5.25 14.51 -3.21
N LEU A 70 -3.97 14.30 -3.54
CA LEU A 70 -3.29 15.05 -4.58
C LEU A 70 -3.92 14.80 -5.96
N CYS A 71 -4.17 13.53 -6.30
CA CYS A 71 -4.82 13.18 -7.56
C CYS A 71 -6.24 13.74 -7.64
N PHE A 72 -7.01 13.70 -6.55
CA PHE A 72 -8.34 14.29 -6.49
C PHE A 72 -8.29 15.81 -6.67
N TYR A 73 -7.36 16.51 -6.01
CA TYR A 73 -7.20 17.96 -6.16
C TYR A 73 -6.86 18.34 -7.60
N GLU A 74 -5.87 17.69 -8.21
CA GLU A 74 -5.51 17.91 -9.61
C GLU A 74 -6.69 17.64 -10.54
N SER A 75 -7.46 16.57 -10.30
CA SER A 75 -8.61 16.22 -11.15
C SER A 75 -9.69 17.30 -11.24
N GLN A 76 -9.80 18.20 -10.26
CA GLN A 76 -10.75 19.33 -10.31
C GLN A 76 -10.39 20.35 -11.39
N ALA A 77 -9.12 20.39 -11.83
CA ALA A 77 -8.64 21.31 -12.85
C ALA A 77 -8.74 20.75 -14.28
N TYR A 78 -9.07 19.47 -14.46
CA TYR A 78 -9.08 18.78 -15.76
C TYR A 78 -10.48 18.27 -16.14
N ASP A 79 -10.57 17.67 -17.34
CA ASP A 79 -11.82 17.10 -17.86
C ASP A 79 -12.26 15.84 -17.11
N ARG A 80 -13.53 15.43 -17.31
CA ARG A 80 -14.07 14.20 -16.69
C ARG A 80 -13.28 12.93 -17.04
N GLN A 81 -12.60 12.89 -18.20
CA GLN A 81 -11.80 11.73 -18.58
C GLN A 81 -10.56 11.59 -17.69
N TYR A 82 -9.92 12.71 -17.36
CA TYR A 82 -8.81 12.74 -16.41
C TYR A 82 -9.23 12.24 -15.01
N PHE A 83 -10.42 12.63 -14.54
CA PHE A 83 -10.98 12.17 -13.26
C PHE A 83 -11.14 10.64 -13.20
N TYR A 84 -11.63 10.00 -14.27
CA TYR A 84 -11.72 8.54 -14.31
C TYR A 84 -10.35 7.85 -14.30
N GLY A 85 -9.34 8.47 -14.95
CA GLY A 85 -7.96 8.00 -14.88
C GLY A 85 -7.40 8.04 -13.46
N VAL A 86 -7.70 9.10 -12.69
CA VAL A 86 -7.33 9.22 -11.28
C VAL A 86 -7.94 8.11 -10.43
N ILE A 87 -9.22 7.80 -10.62
CA ILE A 87 -9.88 6.68 -9.90
C ILE A 87 -9.20 5.35 -10.21
N GLU A 88 -8.85 5.11 -11.48
CA GLU A 88 -8.16 3.87 -11.87
C GLU A 88 -6.79 3.74 -11.17
N ILE A 89 -6.05 4.84 -11.02
CA ILE A 89 -4.79 4.90 -10.26
C ILE A 89 -5.02 4.54 -8.78
N GLY A 90 -6.04 5.13 -8.16
CA GLY A 90 -6.39 4.83 -6.76
C GLY A 90 -6.72 3.34 -6.56
N LEU A 91 -7.38 2.71 -7.53
CA LEU A 91 -7.68 1.28 -7.49
C LEU A 91 -6.42 0.39 -7.54
N TYR A 92 -5.33 0.82 -8.20
CA TYR A 92 -4.07 0.07 -8.19
C TYR A 92 -3.39 0.05 -6.80
N MET A 93 -3.64 1.06 -5.96
CA MET A 93 -3.11 1.11 -4.58
C MET A 93 -3.96 0.32 -3.58
N LEU A 94 -5.18 -0.09 -3.98
CA LEU A 94 -6.13 -0.78 -3.11
C LEU A 94 -5.58 -2.07 -2.49
N PRO A 95 -4.88 -2.97 -3.23
CA PRO A 95 -4.26 -4.15 -2.64
C PRO A 95 -3.25 -3.82 -1.54
N THR A 96 -2.46 -2.75 -1.72
CA THR A 96 -1.50 -2.28 -0.70
C THR A 96 -2.21 -1.86 0.56
N VAL A 97 -3.28 -1.05 0.44
CA VAL A 97 -4.05 -0.58 1.60
C VAL A 97 -4.70 -1.77 2.32
N VAL A 98 -5.31 -2.70 1.59
CA VAL A 98 -5.95 -3.90 2.17
C VAL A 98 -4.95 -4.75 2.95
N PHE A 99 -3.78 -5.06 2.36
CA PHE A 99 -2.77 -5.86 3.06
C PHE A 99 -2.12 -5.11 4.22
N ALA A 100 -1.96 -3.80 4.13
CA ALA A 100 -1.45 -2.98 5.23
C ALA A 100 -2.41 -3.00 6.42
N ILE A 101 -3.71 -2.87 6.19
CA ILE A 101 -4.74 -2.99 7.23
C ILE A 101 -4.70 -4.40 7.85
N LEU A 102 -4.65 -5.45 7.01
CA LEU A 102 -4.59 -6.82 7.49
C LEU A 102 -3.35 -7.06 8.37
N GLN A 103 -2.18 -6.56 7.97
CA GLN A 103 -0.94 -6.65 8.73
C GLN A 103 -1.08 -5.98 10.11
N ILE A 104 -1.62 -4.76 10.14
CA ILE A 104 -1.84 -4.00 11.38
C ILE A 104 -2.80 -4.77 12.30
N VAL A 105 -3.92 -5.24 11.77
CA VAL A 105 -4.91 -6.02 12.52
C VAL A 105 -4.26 -7.28 13.11
N LEU A 106 -3.52 -8.04 12.30
CA LEU A 106 -2.84 -9.26 12.77
C LEU A 106 -1.82 -8.95 13.87
N HIS A 107 -1.04 -7.88 13.72
CA HIS A 107 -0.03 -7.47 14.69
C HIS A 107 -0.64 -7.20 16.07
N TYR A 108 -1.66 -6.33 16.14
CA TYR A 108 -2.27 -5.93 17.41
C TYR A 108 -3.20 -7.00 17.98
N TRP A 109 -3.96 -7.71 17.14
CA TRP A 109 -4.86 -8.77 17.61
C TRP A 109 -4.10 -9.96 18.20
N ARG A 110 -3.00 -10.39 17.56
CA ARG A 110 -2.17 -11.50 18.08
C ARG A 110 -1.30 -11.09 19.25
N ALA A 111 -0.93 -9.81 19.36
CA ALA A 111 -0.27 -9.29 20.56
C ALA A 111 -1.19 -9.36 21.79
N GLY A 112 -2.46 -8.95 21.64
CA GLY A 112 -3.43 -9.03 22.74
C GLY A 112 -3.71 -10.45 23.24
N ARG A 113 -3.71 -11.45 22.35
CA ARG A 113 -3.94 -12.86 22.71
C ARG A 113 -2.82 -13.52 23.50
N GLN A 114 -1.59 -13.01 23.43
CA GLN A 114 -0.46 -13.54 24.21
C GLN A 114 -0.31 -12.89 25.59
N GLY A 115 -0.99 -11.76 25.83
CA GLY A 115 -1.03 -11.08 27.12
C GLY A 115 -2.26 -11.43 27.98
N ALA A 116 -3.17 -12.28 27.48
CA ALA A 116 -4.28 -12.79 28.27
C ALA A 116 -3.75 -13.92 29.17
N PRO A 117 -3.73 -13.75 30.51
CA PRO A 117 -3.43 -14.86 31.41
C PRO A 117 -4.50 -15.94 31.21
N GLY A 118 -4.07 -17.11 30.75
CA GLY A 118 -4.82 -18.36 30.88
C GLY A 118 -4.58 -18.98 32.24
#